data_AF-A0A964IZI7-F1
#
_entry.id   AF-A0A964IZI7-F1
#
_cell.length_a   1.000
_cell.length_b   1.000
_cell.length_c   1.000
_cell.angle_alpha   90.00
_cell.angle_beta   90.00
_cell.angle_gamma   90.00
#
_symmetry.space_group_name_H-M   'P 1'
#
loop_
_entity.id
_entity.type
_entity.pdbx_description
1 polymer ?
#
loop_
_entity_poly.entity_id
_entity_poly.type
_entity_poly.pdbx_seq_one_letter_code
_entity_poly.pdbx_strand_id
1 'polypeptide(L)'
;MFSSPAAADHANISSTLTLEREACLEWLTQPTILFDQGRMRRTMNVEVASDASLFAVDAVLLGRTAMEEVVRTGFVSDARRIRRDGRLIYADTFRLTDELETSVMIPTVLAGHLAMASLIYIAPVGAKLLNHPGAAKVAARGTP
;
A
#
# COMPACT_ATOMS: atom_id res chain seq x y z
N MET A 1 4.62 23.23 23.84
CA MET A 1 5.97 23.06 23.26
C MET A 1 6.15 21.57 23.03
N PHE A 2 5.77 21.09 21.84
CA PHE A 2 5.94 19.67 21.50
C PHE A 2 7.36 19.49 21.00
N SER A 3 8.24 18.97 21.86
CA SER A 3 9.53 18.49 21.40
C SER A 3 9.27 17.33 20.45
N SER A 4 9.61 17.52 19.17
CA SER A 4 9.76 16.41 18.24
C SER A 4 10.73 15.42 18.90
N PRO A 5 10.34 14.17 19.20
CA PRO A 5 11.32 13.17 19.58
C PRO A 5 12.35 13.10 18.44
N ALA A 6 13.62 12.96 18.80
CA ALA A 6 14.72 12.77 17.87
C ALA A 6 14.30 11.82 16.75
N ALA A 7 14.64 12.15 15.51
CA ALA A 7 14.27 11.37 14.33
C ALA A 7 14.73 9.92 14.50
N ALA A 8 13.87 9.07 15.04
CA ALA A 8 14.07 7.63 15.03
C ALA A 8 14.04 7.24 13.55
N ASP A 9 15.18 6.74 13.05
CA ASP A 9 15.36 6.48 11.64
C ASP A 9 14.30 5.49 11.16
N HIS A 10 13.68 5.80 10.02
CA HIS A 10 12.66 4.94 9.44
C HIS A 10 13.34 3.94 8.51
N ALA A 11 12.85 2.69 8.49
CA ALA A 11 13.13 1.81 7.35
C ALA A 11 12.53 2.46 6.09
N ASN A 12 13.38 2.75 5.10
CA ASN A 12 12.96 3.38 3.86
C ASN A 12 12.97 2.37 2.71
N ILE A 13 11.83 2.19 2.06
CA ILE A 13 11.66 1.32 0.89
C ILE A 13 11.19 2.21 -0.27
N SER A 14 11.96 2.21 -1.36
CA SER A 14 11.61 2.98 -2.57
C SER A 14 11.61 2.08 -3.78
N SER A 15 10.53 2.14 -4.56
CA SER A 15 10.39 1.42 -5.82
C SER A 15 10.03 2.41 -6.93
N THR A 16 10.77 2.34 -8.03
CA THR A 16 10.49 3.08 -9.26
C THR A 16 10.28 2.07 -10.38
N LEU A 17 9.12 2.13 -11.02
CA LEU A 17 8.72 1.22 -12.08
C LEU A 17 8.47 2.03 -13.35
N THR A 18 9.00 1.57 -14.47
CA THR A 18 8.74 2.15 -15.80
C THR A 18 8.22 1.05 -16.69
N LEU A 19 6.98 1.21 -17.17
CA LEU A 19 6.35 0.31 -18.12
C LEU A 19 6.39 0.99 -19.49
N GLU A 20 7.23 0.46 -20.38
CA GLU A 20 7.30 0.90 -21.77
C GLU A 20 6.08 0.44 -22.56
N ARG A 21 6.03 0.82 -23.84
CA ARG A 21 4.90 0.49 -24.71
C ARG A 21 4.61 -1.00 -24.72
N GLU A 22 3.32 -1.33 -24.69
CA GLU A 22 2.80 -2.71 -24.73
C GLU A 22 3.26 -3.61 -23.56
N ALA A 23 3.92 -3.05 -22.54
CA ALA A 23 4.37 -3.82 -21.38
C ALA A 23 3.19 -4.24 -20.49
N CYS A 24 3.31 -5.43 -19.91
CA CYS A 24 2.41 -5.93 -18.87
C CYS A 24 3.22 -6.29 -17.63
N LEU A 25 2.93 -5.64 -16.50
CA LEU A 25 3.58 -5.91 -15.22
C LEU A 25 2.57 -6.34 -14.16
N GLU A 26 2.85 -7.46 -13.51
CA GLU A 26 2.20 -7.88 -12.27
C GLU A 26 3.18 -7.68 -11.10
N TRP A 27 2.93 -6.65 -10.30
CA TRP A 27 3.74 -6.26 -9.15
C TRP A 27 3.08 -6.78 -7.86
N LEU A 28 3.46 -7.99 -7.45
CA LEU A 28 2.88 -8.72 -6.32
C LEU A 28 3.86 -8.76 -5.15
N THR A 29 3.93 -7.68 -4.38
CA THR A 29 4.89 -7.58 -3.27
C THR A 29 4.54 -8.51 -2.13
N GLN A 30 5.58 -8.98 -1.42
CA GLN A 30 5.37 -9.67 -0.15
C GLN A 30 4.68 -8.73 0.85
N PRO A 31 3.61 -9.18 1.54
CA PRO A 31 2.99 -8.40 2.60
C PRO A 31 4.00 -7.96 3.65
N THR A 32 3.91 -6.70 4.09
CA THR A 32 4.81 -6.16 5.11
C THR A 32 4.17 -6.27 6.48
N ILE A 33 4.87 -6.87 7.45
CA ILE A 33 4.43 -6.93 8.84
C ILE A 33 5.19 -5.85 9.63
N LEU A 34 4.47 -4.86 10.18
CA LEU A 34 5.02 -3.83 11.04
C LEU A 34 4.97 -4.31 12.50
N PHE A 35 6.10 -4.37 13.18
CA PHE A 35 6.18 -4.83 14.58
C PHE A 35 5.94 -3.65 15.53
N ASP A 36 5.72 -3.93 16.82
CA ASP A 36 5.63 -2.87 17.84
C ASP A 36 6.88 -1.98 17.83
N GLN A 37 6.70 -0.67 17.99
CA GLN A 37 7.71 0.38 17.79
C GLN A 37 8.30 0.47 16.37
N GLY A 38 7.84 -0.35 15.42
CA GLY A 38 8.33 -0.36 14.04
C GLY A 38 8.06 0.96 13.33
N ARG A 39 9.02 1.42 12.51
CA ARG A 39 8.93 2.68 11.76
C ARG A 39 9.30 2.47 10.30
N MET A 40 8.35 2.63 9.38
CA MET A 40 8.55 2.41 7.94
C MET A 40 8.02 3.58 7.09
N ARG A 41 8.79 3.94 6.06
CA ARG A 41 8.35 4.72 4.91
C ARG A 41 8.50 3.88 3.64
N ARG A 42 7.41 3.72 2.90
CA ARG A 42 7.38 3.09 1.58
C ARG A 42 6.91 4.07 0.53
N THR A 43 7.61 4.11 -0.59
CA THR A 43 7.21 4.91 -1.75
C THR A 43 7.26 4.07 -3.02
N MET A 44 6.20 4.15 -3.83
CA MET A 44 6.16 3.56 -5.17
C MET A 44 5.83 4.63 -6.20
N ASN A 45 6.72 4.82 -7.17
CA ASN A 45 6.50 5.68 -8.33
C ASN A 45 6.44 4.82 -9.59
N VAL A 46 5.41 5.02 -10.39
CA VAL A 46 5.21 4.26 -11.63
C VAL A 46 4.97 5.21 -12.79
N GLU A 47 5.73 5.04 -13.87
CA GLU A 47 5.45 5.63 -15.17
C GLU A 47 4.95 4.53 -16.11
N VAL A 48 3.79 4.74 -16.75
CA VAL A 48 3.13 3.75 -17.60
C VAL A 48 2.83 4.36 -18.96
N ALA A 49 3.25 3.69 -20.05
CA ALA A 49 2.84 4.08 -21.40
C ALA A 49 1.31 3.96 -21.59
N SER A 50 0.73 4.74 -22.50
CA SER A 50 -0.71 4.66 -22.83
C SER A 50 -1.24 3.25 -23.14
N ASP A 51 -0.43 2.41 -23.78
CA ASP A 51 -0.77 1.06 -24.21
C ASP A 51 -0.24 -0.05 -23.28
N ALA A 52 0.32 0.31 -22.12
CA ALA A 52 0.81 -0.63 -21.12
C ALA A 52 -0.21 -0.91 -20.00
N SER A 53 -0.06 -2.05 -19.33
CA SER A 53 -0.88 -2.48 -18.21
C SER A 53 -0.11 -2.82 -16.95
N LEU A 54 -0.65 -2.40 -15.80
CA LEU A 54 -0.11 -2.69 -14.46
C LEU A 54 -1.18 -3.35 -13.61
N PHE A 55 -0.83 -4.44 -12.95
CA PHE A 55 -1.56 -4.98 -11.81
C PHE A 55 -0.64 -4.94 -10.59
N ALA A 56 -0.97 -4.14 -9.58
CA ALA A 56 -0.14 -3.97 -8.39
C ALA A 56 -0.91 -4.34 -7.14
N VAL A 57 -0.28 -5.13 -6.27
CA VAL A 57 -0.81 -5.52 -4.97
C VAL A 57 0.24 -5.26 -3.90
N ASP A 58 -0.21 -4.60 -2.82
CA ASP A 58 0.55 -4.42 -1.60
C ASP A 58 -0.33 -4.67 -0.37
N ALA A 59 0.32 -5.02 0.74
CA ALA A 59 -0.34 -5.20 2.01
C ALA A 59 0.56 -4.77 3.17
N VAL A 60 -0.08 -4.25 4.22
CA VAL A 60 0.53 -3.97 5.52
C VAL A 60 -0.30 -4.68 6.58
N LEU A 61 0.39 -5.45 7.42
CA LEU A 61 -0.15 -6.10 8.61
C LEU A 61 0.49 -5.45 9.83
N LEU A 62 -0.32 -5.15 10.84
CA LEU A 62 0.13 -4.60 12.11
C LEU A 62 0.30 -5.75 13.11
N GLY A 63 1.56 -6.04 13.43
CA GLY A 63 1.96 -7.08 14.37
C GLY A 63 1.85 -8.49 13.78
N ARG A 64 2.51 -9.43 14.45
CA ARG A 64 2.29 -10.86 14.23
C ARG A 64 1.11 -11.31 15.09
N THR A 65 -0.10 -11.18 14.55
CA THR A 65 -1.36 -11.51 15.25
C THR A 65 -1.40 -12.96 15.77
N ALA A 66 -0.84 -13.92 15.01
CA ALA A 66 -0.72 -15.31 15.43
C ALA A 66 0.20 -15.53 16.66
N MET A 67 1.05 -14.55 16.99
CA MET A 67 1.92 -14.55 18.15
C MET A 67 1.41 -13.58 19.25
N GLU A 68 0.14 -13.16 19.15
CA GLU A 68 -0.50 -12.23 20.10
C GLU A 68 0.26 -10.90 20.24
N GLU A 69 1.01 -10.49 19.21
CA GLU A 69 1.70 -9.21 19.20
C GLU A 69 0.69 -8.08 19.02
N VAL A 70 0.72 -7.13 19.96
CA VAL A 70 -0.05 -5.88 19.90
C VAL A 70 0.90 -4.75 19.55
N VAL A 71 0.65 -4.08 18.42
CA VAL A 71 1.38 -2.88 18.00
C VAL A 71 0.76 -1.67 18.70
N ARG A 72 1.36 -1.27 19.82
CA ARG A 72 0.93 -0.12 20.62
C ARG A 72 1.36 1.17 19.95
N THR A 73 2.62 1.20 19.53
CA THR A 73 3.20 2.38 18.91
C THR A 73 4.02 2.06 17.68
N GLY A 74 4.25 3.07 16.84
CA GLY A 74 4.97 2.89 15.59
C GLY A 74 4.71 3.99 14.56
N PHE A 75 5.18 3.75 13.34
CA PHE A 75 5.01 4.64 12.22
C PHE A 75 4.95 3.84 10.92
N VAL A 76 3.90 4.04 10.13
CA VAL A 76 3.86 3.59 8.74
C VAL A 76 3.40 4.74 7.85
N SER A 77 4.14 4.98 6.78
CA SER A 77 3.71 5.85 5.69
C SER A 77 3.97 5.13 4.38
N ASP A 78 2.92 4.83 3.63
CA ASP A 78 2.99 4.21 2.32
C ASP A 78 2.40 5.16 1.29
N ALA A 79 3.19 5.57 0.29
CA ALA A 79 2.80 6.55 -0.70
C ALA A 79 3.00 6.00 -2.11
N ARG A 80 1.97 6.15 -2.95
CA ARG A 80 1.95 5.65 -4.32
C ARG A 80 1.59 6.76 -5.29
N ARG A 81 2.32 6.82 -6.39
CA ARG A 81 2.09 7.76 -7.48
C ARG A 81 2.24 7.02 -8.80
N ILE A 82 1.20 7.06 -9.62
CA ILE A 82 1.20 6.44 -10.96
C ILE A 82 0.90 7.53 -11.97
N ARG A 83 1.76 7.64 -12.97
CA ARG A 83 1.59 8.52 -14.10
C ARG A 83 1.43 7.70 -15.38
N ARG A 84 0.61 8.22 -16.29
CA ARG A 84 0.51 7.75 -17.67
C ARG A 84 0.99 8.83 -18.60
N ASP A 85 1.99 8.51 -19.42
CA ASP A 85 2.63 9.44 -20.34
C ASP A 85 2.98 10.79 -19.65
N GLY A 86 3.57 10.71 -18.46
CA GLY A 86 3.94 11.87 -17.64
C GLY A 86 2.80 12.56 -16.89
N ARG A 87 1.53 12.18 -17.09
CA ARG A 87 0.37 12.73 -16.37
C ARG A 87 -0.01 11.89 -15.16
N LEU A 88 -0.15 12.49 -13.98
CA LEU A 88 -0.64 11.80 -12.78
C LEU A 88 -2.07 11.29 -12.97
N ILE A 89 -2.26 9.97 -12.87
CA ILE A 89 -3.56 9.31 -12.98
C ILE A 89 -4.02 8.66 -11.67
N TYR A 90 -3.09 8.37 -10.76
CA TYR A 90 -3.42 7.82 -9.44
C TYR A 90 -2.40 8.27 -8.40
N ALA A 91 -2.92 8.58 -7.20
CA ALA A 91 -2.16 9.05 -6.07
C ALA A 91 -2.84 8.61 -4.78
N ASP A 92 -2.14 7.81 -3.97
CA ASP A 92 -2.61 7.38 -2.65
C ASP A 92 -1.51 7.53 -1.59
N THR A 93 -1.91 7.79 -0.36
CA THR A 93 -1.01 7.83 0.78
C THR A 93 -1.72 7.35 2.03
N PHE A 94 -1.31 6.18 2.51
CA PHE A 94 -1.73 5.62 3.79
C PHE A 94 -0.71 5.98 4.87
N ARG A 95 -1.18 6.47 6.02
CA ARG A 95 -0.30 6.81 7.14
C ARG A 95 -0.96 6.52 8.48
N LEU A 96 -0.22 5.86 9.36
CA LEU A 96 -0.52 5.73 10.78
C LEU A 96 0.70 6.16 11.60
N THR A 97 0.46 6.85 12.72
CA THR A 97 1.51 7.43 13.55
C THR A 97 1.21 7.26 15.04
N ASP A 98 2.28 7.05 15.80
CA ASP A 98 2.33 7.15 17.25
C ASP A 98 1.43 6.14 17.97
N GLU A 99 0.17 6.43 18.26
CA GLU A 99 -0.74 5.55 19.01
C GLU A 99 -1.51 4.60 18.08
N LEU A 100 -0.85 3.56 17.57
CA LEU A 100 -1.46 2.65 16.60
C LEU A 100 -2.59 1.81 17.20
N GLU A 101 -2.42 1.28 18.42
CA GLU A 101 -3.46 0.43 19.06
C GLU A 101 -4.81 1.14 19.15
N THR A 102 -4.81 2.42 19.52
CA THR A 102 -6.04 3.23 19.56
C THR A 102 -6.50 3.62 18.16
N SER A 103 -5.59 4.02 17.27
CA SER A 103 -5.93 4.55 15.93
C SER A 103 -6.61 3.51 15.05
N VAL A 104 -6.20 2.24 15.13
CA VAL A 104 -6.79 1.18 14.30
C VAL A 104 -8.23 0.88 14.67
N MET A 105 -8.65 1.17 15.91
CA MET A 105 -10.03 0.97 16.37
C MET A 105 -11.01 1.99 15.77
N ILE A 106 -10.51 3.11 15.22
CA ILE A 106 -11.37 4.13 14.62
C ILE A 106 -12.04 3.53 13.36
N PRO A 107 -13.38 3.55 13.24
CA PRO A 107 -14.09 2.90 12.13
C PRO A 107 -13.70 3.41 10.74
N THR A 108 -13.33 4.68 10.62
CA THR A 108 -12.89 5.29 9.35
C THR A 108 -11.42 5.04 9.04
N VAL A 109 -10.66 4.43 9.95
CA VAL A 109 -9.25 4.10 9.77
C VAL A 109 -9.12 2.63 9.39
N LEU A 110 -9.31 1.71 10.35
CA LEU A 110 -9.29 0.27 10.09
C LEU A 110 -10.42 -0.51 10.79
N ALA A 111 -11.24 0.13 11.62
CA ALA A 111 -12.36 -0.52 12.33
C ALA A 111 -11.95 -1.80 13.09
N GLY A 112 -10.77 -1.78 13.73
CA GLY A 112 -10.20 -2.91 14.48
C GLY A 112 -9.48 -3.96 13.63
N HIS A 113 -9.48 -3.84 12.29
CA HIS A 113 -8.75 -4.78 11.43
C HIS A 113 -7.25 -4.46 11.42
N LEU A 114 -6.41 -5.47 11.56
CA LEU A 114 -4.95 -5.32 11.62
C LEU A 114 -4.25 -5.58 10.27
N ALA A 115 -5.00 -5.87 9.22
CA ALA A 115 -4.49 -6.11 7.89
C ALA A 115 -5.20 -5.20 6.89
N MET A 116 -4.41 -4.51 6.07
CA MET A 116 -4.90 -3.72 4.95
C MET A 116 -4.13 -4.14 3.70
N ALA A 117 -4.84 -4.28 2.59
CA ALA A 117 -4.26 -4.50 1.29
C ALA A 117 -4.86 -3.53 0.28
N SER A 118 -4.05 -3.10 -0.68
CA SER A 118 -4.54 -2.36 -1.82
C SER A 118 -4.19 -3.09 -3.11
N LEU A 119 -5.14 -3.05 -4.04
CA LEU A 119 -5.01 -3.60 -5.37
C LEU A 119 -5.30 -2.50 -6.38
N ILE A 120 -4.38 -2.32 -7.33
CA ILE A 120 -4.49 -1.33 -8.39
C ILE A 120 -4.36 -2.04 -9.72
N TYR A 121 -5.33 -1.82 -10.61
CA TYR A 121 -5.23 -2.25 -11.99
C TYR A 121 -5.32 -1.04 -12.92
N ILE A 122 -4.29 -0.88 -13.76
CA ILE A 122 -4.21 0.11 -14.81
C ILE A 122 -4.28 -0.64 -16.14
N ALA A 123 -5.40 -0.50 -16.85
CA ALA A 123 -5.61 -1.08 -18.16
C ALA A 123 -5.04 -0.17 -19.27
N PRO A 124 -4.70 -0.70 -20.46
CA PRO A 124 -4.38 0.12 -21.62
C PRO A 124 -5.51 1.10 -21.93
N VAL A 125 -5.18 2.27 -22.49
CA VAL A 125 -6.20 3.26 -22.87
C VAL A 125 -7.20 2.63 -23.86
N GLY A 126 -8.50 2.78 -23.58
CA GLY A 126 -9.57 2.23 -24.42
C GLY A 126 -9.91 0.76 -24.17
N ALA A 127 -9.18 0.07 -23.28
CA ALA A 127 -9.52 -1.30 -22.90
C ALA A 127 -10.82 -1.37 -22.09
N LYS A 128 -11.66 -2.37 -22.37
CA LYS A 128 -12.80 -2.71 -21.52
C LYS A 128 -12.32 -3.57 -20.35
N LEU A 129 -12.69 -3.21 -19.13
CA LEU A 129 -12.23 -3.81 -17.87
C LEU A 129 -12.42 -5.34 -17.76
N LEU A 130 -13.29 -5.93 -18.60
CA LEU A 130 -13.79 -7.29 -18.47
C LEU A 130 -12.91 -8.39 -19.10
N ASN A 131 -11.82 -8.04 -19.80
CA ASN A 131 -11.02 -9.03 -20.55
C ASN A 131 -9.55 -9.16 -20.07
N HIS A 132 -9.21 -8.71 -18.86
CA HIS A 132 -7.85 -8.93 -18.35
C HIS A 132 -7.69 -10.41 -17.91
N PRO A 133 -6.65 -11.13 -18.38
CA PRO A 133 -6.44 -12.55 -18.03
C PRO A 133 -6.19 -12.81 -16.53
N GLY A 134 -6.03 -11.77 -15.71
CA GLY A 134 -5.85 -11.85 -14.25
C GLY A 134 -7.03 -11.33 -13.40
N ALA A 135 -8.22 -11.12 -13.96
CA ALA A 135 -9.37 -10.61 -13.19
C ALA A 135 -9.88 -11.63 -12.15
N ALA A 136 -9.38 -11.55 -10.92
CA ALA A 136 -9.86 -12.33 -9.78
C ALA A 136 -11.04 -11.62 -9.07
N LYS A 137 -12.11 -12.38 -8.77
CA LYS A 137 -13.13 -11.94 -7.81
C LYS A 137 -12.54 -11.99 -6.40
N VAL A 138 -12.21 -10.84 -5.84
CA VAL A 138 -11.80 -10.73 -4.43
C VAL A 138 -13.07 -10.64 -3.57
N ALA A 139 -13.35 -11.68 -2.80
CA ALA A 139 -14.35 -11.64 -1.74
C ALA A 139 -13.63 -11.44 -0.41
N ALA A 140 -13.70 -10.23 0.16
CA ALA A 140 -13.26 -10.00 1.53
C ALA A 140 -14.36 -10.48 2.48
N ARG A 141 -14.05 -11.47 3.32
CA ARG A 141 -14.83 -11.74 4.55
C ARG A 141 -13.90 -11.46 5.73
N GLY A 142 -14.12 -10.33 6.39
CA GLY A 142 -13.63 -10.08 7.75
C GLY A 142 -14.79 -10.25 8.70
N THR A 143 -14.69 -11.20 9.63
CA THR A 143 -15.41 -11.10 10.90
C THR A 143 -14.45 -10.46 11.90
N PRO A 144 -14.93 -9.53 12.75
CA PRO A 144 -14.13 -8.94 13.82
C PRO A 144 -13.61 -9.99 14.79
#